data_AF-I3DTK4-F1
#
_entry.id   AF-I3DTK4-F1
#
_cell.length_a   1.000
_cell.length_b   1.000
_cell.length_c   1.000
_cell.angle_alpha   90.00
_cell.angle_beta   90.00
_cell.angle_gamma   90.00
#
_symmetry.space_group_name_H-M   'P 1'
#
loop_
_entity.id
_entity.type
_entity.pdbx_description
1 polymer ?
#
loop_
_entity_poly.entity_id
_entity_poly.type
_entity_poly.pdbx_seq_one_letter_code
_entity_poly.pdbx_strand_id
1 'polypeptide(L)'
;MEEQFFKISDFASKIGKHINTVDGWFKKLEEQHIHYVNRINNEKVYDQLDLKIALFIKQRREQKWALDAIFEDLENHFDLRPFPLEEEPKNDVLDLNIIKRQIVEEVRKGIEEVAGAQLKEIKDEYDKIMMQYMVQVEEQYKNIMKHLPDPEESQKRRQQQISNLITRRRVESILKREALKQWEQKPESERLKRVGLFSKIEDVNKRDRFIEEYIDQHFEEYMKKEFGIK
;
A
#
# COMPACT_ATOMS: atom_id res chain seq x y z
N MET A 1 15.76 24.67 65.29
CA MET A 1 14.58 25.32 65.89
C MET A 1 13.67 24.20 66.33
N GLU A 2 13.21 24.20 67.57
CA GLU A 2 12.29 23.18 68.08
C GLU A 2 10.98 23.21 67.28
N GLU A 3 10.57 22.08 66.70
CA GLU A 3 9.28 21.95 66.04
C GLU A 3 8.19 21.94 67.12
N GLN A 4 7.47 23.05 67.24
CA GLN A 4 6.36 23.16 68.19
C GLN A 4 5.10 22.56 67.59
N PHE A 5 4.62 21.50 68.23
CA PHE A 5 3.40 20.79 67.88
C PHE A 5 2.26 21.10 68.86
N PHE A 6 1.03 21.21 68.35
CA PHE A 6 -0.16 21.54 69.10
C PHE A 6 -1.21 20.45 68.97
N LYS A 7 -1.91 20.15 70.08
CA LYS A 7 -3.17 19.40 70.04
C LYS A 7 -4.31 20.32 69.58
N ILE A 8 -5.39 19.75 69.05
CA ILE A 8 -6.53 20.53 68.51
C ILE A 8 -7.10 21.56 69.50
N SER A 9 -7.12 21.27 70.80
CA SER A 9 -7.60 22.18 71.85
C SER A 9 -6.76 23.45 71.95
N ASP A 10 -5.45 23.31 71.98
CA ASP A 10 -4.50 24.43 72.12
C ASP A 10 -4.39 25.19 70.79
N PHE A 11 -4.45 24.45 69.69
CA PHE A 11 -4.44 24.98 68.33
C PHE A 11 -5.65 25.89 68.06
N ALA A 12 -6.86 25.42 68.34
CA ALA A 12 -8.08 26.20 68.17
C ALA A 12 -8.11 27.45 69.07
N SER A 13 -7.59 27.32 70.31
CA SER A 13 -7.46 28.43 71.25
C SER A 13 -6.56 29.54 70.70
N LYS A 14 -5.43 29.19 70.07
CA LYS A 14 -4.51 30.16 69.43
C LYS A 14 -5.15 30.90 68.25
N ILE A 15 -6.03 30.25 67.52
CA ILE A 15 -6.76 30.86 66.38
C ILE A 15 -7.92 31.72 66.87
N GLY A 16 -8.43 31.48 68.08
CA GLY A 16 -9.60 32.14 68.64
C GLY A 16 -10.90 31.69 67.98
N LYS A 17 -10.99 30.41 67.60
CA LYS A 17 -12.18 29.78 67.03
C LYS A 17 -12.52 28.49 67.80
N HIS A 18 -13.77 28.06 67.70
CA HIS A 18 -14.21 26.82 68.33
C HIS A 18 -13.50 25.61 67.70
N ILE A 19 -13.17 24.61 68.52
CA ILE A 19 -12.47 23.38 68.11
C ILE A 19 -13.12 22.74 66.88
N ASN A 20 -14.44 22.51 66.92
CA ASN A 20 -15.18 21.92 65.80
C ASN A 20 -15.08 22.72 64.50
N THR A 21 -14.94 24.04 64.58
CA THR A 21 -14.81 24.89 63.37
C THR A 21 -13.45 24.69 62.73
N VAL A 22 -12.39 24.68 63.54
CA VAL A 22 -11.02 24.48 63.05
C VAL A 22 -10.84 23.05 62.55
N ASP A 23 -11.29 22.06 63.32
CA ASP A 23 -11.27 20.65 62.89
C ASP A 23 -12.04 20.45 61.58
N GLY A 24 -13.20 21.09 61.44
CA GLY A 24 -13.99 21.06 60.21
C GLY A 24 -13.28 21.65 58.99
N TRP A 25 -12.43 22.68 59.17
CA TRP A 25 -11.62 23.22 58.07
C TRP A 25 -10.57 22.21 57.61
N PHE A 26 -9.79 21.66 58.54
CA PHE A 26 -8.73 20.71 58.19
C PHE A 26 -9.28 19.37 57.71
N LYS A 27 -10.44 18.93 58.21
CA LYS A 27 -11.12 17.74 57.68
C LYS A 27 -11.49 17.93 56.20
N LYS A 28 -12.00 19.11 55.82
CA LYS A 28 -12.30 19.41 54.42
C LYS A 28 -11.06 19.53 53.54
N LEU A 29 -9.99 20.14 54.05
CA LEU A 29 -8.70 20.17 53.35
C LEU A 29 -8.14 18.77 53.13
N GLU A 30 -8.31 17.87 54.10
CA GLU A 30 -7.93 16.47 53.95
C GLU A 30 -8.82 15.74 52.93
N GLU A 31 -10.15 15.90 53.00
CA GLU A 31 -11.12 15.28 52.07
C GLU A 31 -10.91 15.72 50.61
N GLN A 32 -10.59 17.00 50.39
CA GLN A 32 -10.31 17.56 49.07
C GLN A 32 -8.88 17.28 48.59
N HIS A 33 -8.08 16.52 49.35
CA HIS A 33 -6.70 16.19 49.03
C HIS A 33 -5.78 17.42 48.87
N ILE A 34 -6.06 18.49 49.60
CA ILE A 34 -5.34 19.78 49.53
C ILE A 34 -4.20 19.84 50.53
N HIS A 35 -4.42 19.38 51.77
CA HIS A 35 -3.43 19.44 52.83
C HIS A 35 -3.57 18.31 53.84
N TYR A 36 -2.51 17.55 54.07
CA TYR A 36 -2.47 16.47 55.06
C TYR A 36 -2.10 16.97 56.45
N VAL A 37 -2.82 16.56 57.50
CA VAL A 37 -2.45 16.86 58.90
C VAL A 37 -1.67 15.70 59.52
N ASN A 38 -0.55 16.01 60.16
CA ASN A 38 0.30 15.01 60.81
C ASN A 38 -0.46 14.26 61.92
N ARG A 39 -0.09 12.99 62.14
CA ARG A 39 -0.67 12.14 63.18
C ARG A 39 0.42 11.49 64.04
N ILE A 40 0.28 11.55 65.36
CA ILE A 40 1.10 10.79 66.32
C ILE A 40 0.15 9.86 67.07
N ASN A 41 0.42 8.54 67.06
CA ASN A 41 -0.50 7.53 67.62
C ASN A 41 -1.94 7.67 67.08
N ASN A 42 -2.09 7.98 65.79
CA ASN A 42 -3.37 8.21 65.12
C ASN A 42 -4.17 9.44 65.58
N GLU A 43 -3.63 10.29 66.48
CA GLU A 43 -4.20 11.59 66.85
C GLU A 43 -3.63 12.70 65.97
N LYS A 44 -4.48 13.64 65.51
CA LYS A 44 -4.04 14.80 64.72
C LYS A 44 -3.17 15.74 65.55
N VAL A 45 -2.03 16.12 65.00
CA VAL A 45 -1.05 17.02 65.60
C VAL A 45 -0.74 18.13 64.60
N TYR A 46 -0.87 19.36 65.06
CA TYR A 46 -0.78 20.56 64.23
C TYR A 46 0.55 21.28 64.47
N ASP A 47 1.21 21.75 63.43
CA ASP A 47 2.46 22.49 63.50
C ASP A 47 2.29 23.98 63.15
N GLN A 48 3.41 24.67 62.90
CA GLN A 48 3.42 26.08 62.54
C GLN A 48 2.86 26.35 61.14
N LEU A 49 2.99 25.42 60.19
CA LEU A 49 2.40 25.55 58.86
C LEU A 49 0.87 25.49 58.98
N ASP A 50 0.36 24.52 59.74
CA ASP A 50 -1.05 24.39 60.00
C ASP A 50 -1.61 25.67 60.65
N LEU A 51 -0.87 26.27 61.60
CA LEU A 51 -1.28 27.51 62.25
C LEU A 51 -1.40 28.68 61.27
N LYS A 52 -0.44 28.82 60.35
CA LYS A 52 -0.46 29.86 59.31
C LYS A 52 -1.66 29.68 58.37
N ILE A 53 -1.91 28.45 57.93
CA ILE A 53 -3.06 28.10 57.08
C ILE A 53 -4.37 28.46 57.80
N ALA A 54 -4.50 28.09 59.08
CA ALA A 54 -5.72 28.35 59.84
C ALA A 54 -5.97 29.85 60.07
N LEU A 55 -4.92 30.64 60.32
CA LEU A 55 -5.01 32.09 60.44
C LEU A 55 -5.38 32.75 59.11
N PHE A 56 -4.85 32.25 57.99
CA PHE A 56 -5.22 32.71 56.66
C PHE A 56 -6.70 32.44 56.35
N ILE A 57 -7.17 31.22 56.62
CA ILE A 57 -8.59 30.86 56.47
C ILE A 57 -9.46 31.80 57.33
N LYS A 58 -9.09 32.03 58.59
CA LYS A 58 -9.81 32.96 59.47
C LYS A 58 -9.90 34.36 58.87
N GLN A 59 -8.79 34.92 58.41
CA GLN A 59 -8.73 36.27 57.84
C GLN A 59 -9.58 36.40 56.58
N ARG A 60 -9.50 35.45 55.65
CA ARG A 60 -10.31 35.45 54.42
C ARG A 60 -11.80 35.24 54.70
N ARG A 61 -12.14 34.42 55.72
CA ARG A 61 -13.53 34.25 56.17
C ARG A 61 -14.11 35.52 56.78
N GLU A 62 -13.30 36.31 57.50
CA GLU A 62 -13.71 37.63 57.99
C GLU A 62 -13.95 38.62 56.83
N GLN A 63 -13.26 38.45 55.70
CA GLN A 63 -13.50 39.16 54.45
C GLN A 63 -14.70 38.61 53.64
N LYS A 64 -15.49 37.68 54.21
CA LYS A 64 -16.66 37.03 53.60
C LYS A 64 -16.39 36.17 52.36
N TRP A 65 -15.16 35.68 52.19
CA TRP A 65 -14.86 34.74 51.12
C TRP A 65 -15.53 33.37 51.37
N ALA A 66 -15.95 32.70 50.29
CA ALA A 66 -16.42 31.31 50.33
C ALA A 66 -15.27 30.38 50.72
N LEU A 67 -15.56 29.30 51.48
CA LEU A 67 -14.51 28.37 51.93
C LEU A 67 -13.80 27.70 50.76
N ASP A 68 -14.53 27.28 49.73
CA ASP A 68 -13.95 26.58 48.57
C ASP A 68 -12.99 27.50 47.81
N ALA A 69 -13.36 28.76 47.59
CA ALA A 69 -12.47 29.76 46.98
C ALA A 69 -11.21 30.05 47.83
N ILE A 70 -11.32 29.96 49.16
CA ILE A 70 -10.15 30.08 50.04
C ILE A 70 -9.24 28.86 49.86
N PHE A 71 -9.82 27.66 49.77
CA PHE A 71 -9.06 26.42 49.64
C PHE A 71 -8.32 26.31 48.30
N GLU A 72 -8.95 26.74 47.20
CA GLU A 72 -8.30 26.87 45.88
C GLU A 72 -7.14 27.89 45.91
N ASP A 73 -7.25 28.96 46.71
CA ASP A 73 -6.21 29.99 46.82
C ASP A 73 -5.05 29.58 47.74
N LEU A 74 -5.18 28.50 48.52
CA LEU A 74 -4.14 28.10 49.49
C LEU A 74 -2.82 27.68 48.83
N GLU A 75 -2.89 26.96 47.71
CA GLU A 75 -1.70 26.50 46.96
C GLU A 75 -0.84 27.66 46.45
N ASN A 76 -1.46 28.83 46.20
CA ASN A 76 -0.73 30.03 45.77
C ASN A 76 0.02 30.74 46.91
N HIS A 77 -0.29 30.40 48.17
CA HIS A 77 0.20 31.12 49.35
C HIS A 77 1.08 30.27 50.28
N PHE A 78 0.95 28.94 50.22
CA PHE A 78 1.64 28.03 51.13
C PHE A 78 2.12 26.77 50.40
N ASP A 79 3.29 26.27 50.79
CA ASP A 79 3.75 24.94 50.41
C ASP A 79 2.96 23.89 51.22
N LEU A 80 1.86 23.38 50.63
CA LEU A 80 0.96 22.45 51.30
C LEU A 80 1.58 21.05 51.47
N ARG A 81 1.26 20.40 52.60
CA ARG A 81 1.80 19.09 52.95
C ARG A 81 1.16 18.00 52.09
N PRO A 82 1.95 17.18 51.36
CA PRO A 82 1.43 16.07 50.59
C PRO A 82 0.92 14.96 51.52
N PHE A 83 0.01 14.14 51.01
CA PHE A 83 -0.48 12.98 51.73
C PHE A 83 0.61 11.89 51.75
N PRO A 84 0.80 11.18 52.87
CA PRO A 84 1.71 10.05 52.91
C PRO A 84 1.24 9.04 51.86
N LEU A 85 2.16 8.57 51.02
CA LEU A 85 1.92 7.42 50.17
C LEU A 85 1.49 6.29 51.09
N GLU A 86 0.30 5.72 50.87
CA GLU A 86 -0.17 4.58 51.67
C GLU A 86 0.91 3.50 51.63
N GLU A 87 1.60 3.28 52.75
CA GLU A 87 2.33 2.03 52.95
C GLU A 87 1.26 0.95 53.04
N GLU A 88 1.10 0.18 51.96
CA GLU A 88 0.12 -0.89 51.91
C GLU A 88 0.26 -1.80 53.15
N PRO A 89 -0.85 -2.25 53.76
CA PRO A 89 -0.79 -3.18 54.86
C PRO A 89 0.01 -4.42 54.42
N LYS A 90 0.95 -4.87 55.27
CA LYS A 90 1.66 -6.14 55.13
C LYS A 90 0.67 -7.31 55.11
N ASN A 91 0.06 -7.53 53.96
CA ASN A 91 -0.43 -8.82 53.52
C ASN A 91 0.63 -9.39 52.59
N ASP A 92 0.73 -10.72 52.52
CA ASP A 92 1.51 -11.43 51.50
C ASP A 92 0.96 -11.10 50.09
N VAL A 93 1.22 -9.89 49.61
CA VAL A 93 0.83 -9.44 48.28
C VAL A 93 1.79 -10.10 47.31
N LEU A 94 1.32 -11.20 46.73
CA LEU A 94 1.80 -11.80 45.50
C LEU A 94 2.35 -10.69 44.60
N ASP A 95 3.68 -10.66 44.41
CA ASP A 95 4.40 -9.53 43.81
C ASP A 95 3.80 -9.22 42.43
N LEU A 96 2.91 -8.24 42.37
CA LEU A 96 2.11 -7.89 41.19
C LEU A 96 3.00 -7.55 40.00
N ASN A 97 4.25 -7.14 40.26
CA ASN A 97 5.25 -6.90 39.23
C ASN A 97 5.84 -8.18 38.64
N ILE A 98 5.87 -9.29 39.39
CA ILE A 98 6.25 -10.61 38.89
C ILE A 98 5.11 -11.19 38.05
N ILE A 99 3.87 -11.09 38.54
CA ILE A 99 2.68 -11.55 37.81
C ILE A 99 2.53 -10.76 36.50
N LYS A 100 2.66 -9.43 36.55
CA LYS A 100 2.62 -8.58 35.36
C LYS A 100 3.71 -8.95 34.36
N ARG A 101 4.92 -9.27 34.82
CA ARG A 101 6.01 -9.75 33.95
C ARG A 101 5.69 -11.11 33.33
N GLN A 102 5.14 -12.05 34.09
CA GLN A 102 4.71 -13.35 33.58
C GLN A 102 3.59 -13.21 32.54
N ILE A 103 2.57 -12.40 32.81
CA ILE A 103 1.48 -12.13 31.87
C ILE A 103 2.02 -11.51 30.58
N VAL A 104 2.91 -10.52 30.68
CA VAL A 104 3.52 -9.89 29.48
C VAL A 104 4.34 -10.89 28.67
N GLU A 105 5.11 -11.77 29.32
CA GLU A 105 5.87 -12.82 28.64
C GLU A 105 4.97 -13.90 28.01
N GLU A 106 3.90 -14.32 28.67
CA GLU A 106 2.93 -15.26 28.12
C GLU A 106 2.17 -14.66 26.93
N VAL A 107 1.76 -13.39 27.03
CA VAL A 107 1.16 -12.65 25.92
C VAL A 107 2.14 -12.52 24.76
N ARG A 108 3.41 -12.19 25.02
CA ARG A 108 4.45 -12.12 23.98
C ARG A 108 4.64 -13.46 23.28
N LYS A 109 4.75 -14.55 24.03
CA LYS A 109 4.86 -15.91 23.47
C LYS A 109 3.63 -16.28 22.64
N GLY A 110 2.43 -16.00 23.13
CA GLY A 110 1.19 -16.23 22.38
C GLY A 110 1.15 -15.44 21.07
N ILE A 111 1.60 -14.19 21.07
CA ILE A 111 1.72 -13.37 19.85
C ILE A 111 2.75 -13.97 18.88
N GLU A 112 3.92 -14.41 19.37
CA GLU A 112 4.97 -15.02 18.55
C GLU A 112 4.53 -16.36 17.95
N GLU A 113 3.80 -17.19 18.70
CA GLU A 113 3.24 -18.46 18.24
C GLU A 113 2.14 -18.23 17.18
N VAL A 114 1.21 -17.31 17.42
CA VAL A 114 0.15 -16.96 16.47
C VAL A 114 0.75 -16.33 15.21
N ALA A 115 1.70 -15.41 15.34
CA ALA A 115 2.39 -14.81 14.20
C ALA A 115 3.18 -15.85 13.42
N GLY A 116 3.89 -16.77 14.10
CA GLY A 116 4.62 -17.87 13.48
C GLY A 116 3.70 -18.84 12.73
N ALA A 117 2.55 -19.17 13.32
CA ALA A 117 1.54 -20.02 12.68
C ALA A 117 0.93 -19.34 11.44
N GLN A 118 0.53 -18.07 11.55
CA GLN A 118 0.00 -17.31 10.41
C GLN A 118 1.02 -17.13 9.30
N LEU A 119 2.29 -16.83 9.63
CA LEU A 119 3.35 -16.73 8.62
C LEU A 119 3.59 -18.05 7.90
N LYS A 120 3.49 -19.18 8.62
CA LYS A 120 3.59 -20.52 8.02
C LYS A 120 2.41 -20.78 7.08
N GLU A 121 1.18 -20.50 7.50
CA GLU A 121 -0.01 -20.66 6.66
C GLU A 121 0.05 -19.81 5.39
N ILE A 122 0.47 -18.54 5.51
CA ILE A 122 0.67 -17.63 4.37
C ILE A 122 1.72 -18.20 3.42
N LYS A 123 2.83 -18.73 3.94
CA LYS A 123 3.88 -19.33 3.13
C LYS A 123 3.38 -20.58 2.40
N ASP A 124 2.67 -21.46 3.10
CA ASP A 124 2.12 -22.69 2.51
C ASP A 124 1.08 -22.38 1.41
N GLU A 125 0.26 -21.35 1.62
CA GLU A 125 -0.70 -20.87 0.62
C GLU A 125 0.00 -20.22 -0.58
N TYR A 126 1.03 -19.42 -0.33
CA TYR A 126 1.87 -18.84 -1.38
C TYR A 126 2.53 -19.93 -2.25
N ASP A 127 3.14 -20.93 -1.62
CA ASP A 127 3.79 -22.05 -2.32
C ASP A 127 2.77 -22.83 -3.17
N LYS A 128 1.54 -23.02 -2.66
CA LYS A 128 0.43 -23.65 -3.40
C LYS A 128 0.01 -22.83 -4.62
N ILE A 129 -0.17 -21.52 -4.48
CA ILE A 129 -0.53 -20.60 -5.57
C ILE A 129 0.58 -20.60 -6.64
N MET A 130 1.84 -20.51 -6.21
CA MET A 130 2.99 -20.52 -7.12
C MET A 130 3.09 -21.83 -7.89
N MET A 131 2.86 -22.97 -7.24
CA MET A 131 2.82 -24.27 -7.92
C MET A 131 1.71 -24.34 -8.95
N GLN A 132 0.50 -23.86 -8.63
CA GLN A 132 -0.62 -23.82 -9.57
C GLN A 132 -0.31 -22.94 -10.79
N TYR A 133 0.31 -21.78 -10.57
CA TYR A 133 0.73 -20.90 -11.66
C TYR A 133 1.78 -21.55 -12.55
N MET A 134 2.77 -22.25 -11.99
CA MET A 134 3.78 -22.96 -12.78
C MET A 134 3.16 -24.04 -13.68
N VAL A 135 2.20 -24.81 -13.17
CA VAL A 135 1.48 -25.82 -13.99
C VAL A 135 0.73 -25.16 -15.15
N GLN A 136 0.04 -24.03 -14.89
CA GLN A 136 -0.67 -23.29 -15.93
C GLN A 136 0.28 -22.75 -17.01
N VAL A 137 1.42 -22.18 -16.61
CA VAL A 137 2.42 -21.68 -17.55
C VAL A 137 3.00 -22.81 -18.40
N GLU A 138 3.30 -23.96 -17.80
CA GLU A 138 3.81 -25.12 -18.53
C GLU A 138 2.80 -25.64 -19.55
N GLU A 139 1.51 -25.70 -19.18
CA GLU A 139 0.44 -26.12 -20.07
C GLU A 139 0.27 -25.12 -21.24
N GLN A 140 0.28 -23.83 -20.96
CA GLN A 140 0.24 -22.79 -22.00
C GLN A 140 1.45 -22.88 -22.94
N TYR A 141 2.65 -23.07 -22.40
CA TYR A 141 3.86 -23.24 -23.20
C TYR A 141 3.77 -24.47 -24.11
N LYS A 142 3.33 -25.61 -23.58
CA LYS A 142 3.11 -26.84 -24.37
C LYS A 142 2.07 -26.63 -25.48
N ASN A 143 1.00 -25.90 -25.20
CA ASN A 143 -0.03 -25.60 -26.20
C ASN A 143 0.51 -24.69 -27.31
N ILE A 144 1.25 -23.63 -26.97
CA ILE A 144 1.90 -22.76 -27.97
C ILE A 144 2.88 -23.56 -28.83
N MET A 145 3.73 -24.39 -28.20
CA MET A 145 4.71 -25.21 -28.92
C MET A 145 4.08 -26.21 -29.88
N LYS A 146 2.90 -26.77 -29.56
CA LYS A 146 2.16 -27.65 -30.49
C LYS A 146 1.61 -26.93 -31.72
N HIS A 147 1.34 -25.63 -31.61
CA HIS A 147 0.76 -24.83 -32.70
C HIS A 147 1.78 -23.98 -33.44
N LEU A 148 3.02 -23.93 -32.96
CA LEU A 148 4.12 -23.30 -33.69
C LEU A 148 4.45 -24.18 -34.90
N PRO A 149 4.50 -23.60 -36.11
CA PRO A 149 4.96 -24.34 -37.28
C PRO A 149 6.41 -24.76 -37.07
N ASP A 150 6.75 -25.97 -37.53
CA ASP A 150 8.12 -26.46 -37.51
C ASP A 150 9.04 -25.39 -38.17
N PRO A 151 10.10 -24.93 -37.50
CA PRO A 151 11.01 -23.93 -38.04
C PRO A 151 11.55 -24.29 -39.43
N GLU A 152 11.84 -25.57 -39.68
CA GLU A 152 12.33 -26.06 -40.96
C GLU A 152 11.24 -26.02 -42.02
N GLU A 153 10.01 -26.41 -41.66
CA GLU A 153 8.86 -26.31 -42.57
C GLU A 153 8.53 -24.85 -42.91
N SER A 154 8.60 -23.95 -41.94
CA SER A 154 8.39 -22.50 -42.11
C SER A 154 9.43 -21.90 -43.06
N GLN A 155 10.71 -22.24 -42.89
CA GLN A 155 11.78 -21.80 -43.78
C GLN A 155 11.60 -22.35 -45.19
N LYS A 156 11.26 -23.65 -45.33
CA LYS A 156 10.99 -24.27 -46.63
C LYS A 156 9.82 -23.62 -47.34
N ARG A 157 8.72 -23.33 -46.63
CA ARG A 157 7.56 -22.60 -47.18
C ARG A 157 7.95 -21.21 -47.67
N ARG A 158 8.74 -20.45 -46.90
CA ARG A 158 9.25 -19.14 -47.31
C ARG A 158 10.11 -19.23 -48.56
N GLN A 159 11.01 -20.20 -48.61
CA GLN A 159 11.90 -20.39 -49.76
C GLN A 159 11.12 -20.80 -51.01
N GLN A 160 10.10 -21.65 -50.88
CA GLN A 160 9.18 -21.97 -51.96
C GLN A 160 8.38 -20.74 -52.43
N GLN A 161 7.88 -19.90 -51.53
CA GLN A 161 7.18 -18.66 -51.90
C GLN A 161 8.08 -17.70 -52.69
N ILE A 162 9.33 -17.50 -52.24
CA ILE A 162 10.31 -16.66 -52.94
C ILE A 162 10.65 -17.26 -54.30
N SER A 163 10.90 -18.56 -54.37
CA SER A 163 11.17 -19.27 -55.62
C SER A 163 10.01 -19.11 -56.61
N ASN A 164 8.78 -19.33 -56.16
CA ASN A 164 7.57 -19.20 -56.99
C ASN A 164 7.39 -17.77 -57.53
N LEU A 165 7.67 -16.75 -56.71
CA LEU A 165 7.62 -15.35 -57.14
C LEU A 165 8.65 -15.06 -58.23
N ILE A 166 9.89 -15.53 -58.05
CA ILE A 166 10.98 -15.33 -59.02
C ILE A 166 10.65 -16.05 -60.33
N THR A 167 10.19 -17.30 -60.26
CA THR A 167 9.79 -18.09 -61.43
C THR A 167 8.65 -17.40 -62.19
N ARG A 168 7.60 -16.96 -61.48
CA ARG A 168 6.49 -16.21 -62.09
C ARG A 168 6.98 -14.97 -62.85
N ARG A 169 7.80 -14.13 -62.22
CA ARG A 169 8.35 -12.93 -62.87
C ARG A 169 9.18 -13.26 -64.10
N ARG A 170 9.96 -14.35 -64.05
CA ARG A 170 10.75 -14.82 -65.18
C ARG A 170 9.86 -15.25 -66.35
N VAL A 171 8.83 -16.04 -66.07
CA VAL A 171 7.85 -16.50 -67.07
C VAL A 171 7.13 -15.31 -67.71
N GLU A 172 6.59 -14.40 -66.91
CA GLU A 172 5.94 -13.17 -67.42
C GLU A 172 6.88 -12.35 -68.31
N SER A 173 8.17 -12.25 -67.95
CA SER A 173 9.18 -11.54 -68.75
C SER A 173 9.53 -12.24 -70.07
N ILE A 174 9.53 -13.57 -70.10
CA ILE A 174 9.70 -14.35 -71.33
C ILE A 174 8.50 -14.15 -72.24
N LEU A 175 7.29 -14.37 -71.72
CA LEU A 175 6.04 -14.24 -72.47
C LEU A 175 5.84 -12.82 -73.00
N LYS A 176 6.17 -11.79 -72.21
CA LYS A 176 6.12 -10.40 -72.65
C LYS A 176 7.04 -10.13 -73.85
N ARG A 177 8.25 -10.68 -73.84
CA ARG A 177 9.20 -10.51 -74.96
C ARG A 177 8.71 -11.24 -76.22
N GLU A 178 8.11 -12.41 -76.06
CA GLU A 178 7.50 -13.14 -77.17
C GLU A 178 6.29 -12.39 -77.74
N ALA A 179 5.40 -11.90 -76.87
CA ALA A 179 4.24 -11.10 -77.26
C ALA A 179 4.66 -9.85 -78.03
N LEU A 180 5.70 -9.14 -77.59
CA LEU A 180 6.25 -7.99 -78.32
C LEU A 180 6.73 -8.37 -79.72
N LYS A 181 7.46 -9.48 -79.86
CA LYS A 181 7.91 -9.97 -81.17
C LYS A 181 6.74 -10.34 -82.08
N GLN A 182 5.71 -10.98 -81.53
CA GLN A 182 4.51 -11.33 -82.30
C GLN A 182 3.71 -10.08 -82.70
N TRP A 183 3.60 -9.10 -81.80
CA TRP A 183 2.99 -7.82 -82.10
C TRP A 183 3.72 -7.10 -83.23
N GLU A 184 5.06 -7.13 -83.22
CA GLU A 184 5.86 -6.48 -84.26
C GLU A 184 5.64 -7.08 -85.66
N GLN A 185 5.29 -8.37 -85.72
CA GLN A 185 5.01 -9.08 -86.97
C GLN A 185 3.58 -8.83 -87.50
N LYS A 186 2.68 -8.23 -86.71
CA LYS A 186 1.32 -7.94 -87.16
C LYS A 186 1.28 -6.86 -88.26
N PRO A 187 0.29 -6.90 -89.16
CA PRO A 187 0.13 -5.88 -90.19
C PRO A 187 -0.02 -4.46 -89.60
N GLU A 188 0.45 -3.46 -90.33
CA GLU A 188 0.31 -2.04 -89.93
C GLU A 188 -1.14 -1.63 -89.65
N SER A 189 -2.12 -2.23 -90.33
CA SER A 189 -3.54 -1.98 -90.12
C SER A 189 -4.03 -2.38 -88.73
N GLU A 190 -3.38 -3.36 -88.09
CA GLU A 190 -3.68 -3.79 -86.72
C GLU A 190 -2.85 -3.00 -85.70
N ARG A 191 -1.59 -2.71 -86.03
CA ARG A 191 -0.64 -2.08 -85.11
C ARG A 191 -0.79 -0.57 -85.00
N LEU A 192 -1.14 0.10 -86.09
CA LEU A 192 -1.11 1.56 -86.17
C LEU A 192 -2.52 2.16 -86.13
N LYS A 193 -2.66 3.27 -85.43
CA LYS A 193 -3.85 4.14 -85.47
C LYS A 193 -3.55 5.43 -86.21
N ARG A 194 -4.52 5.90 -86.98
CA ARG A 194 -4.44 7.18 -87.70
C ARG A 194 -4.60 8.34 -86.70
N VAL A 195 -3.68 9.29 -86.72
CA VAL A 195 -3.69 10.47 -85.83
C VAL A 195 -3.66 11.80 -86.59
N GLY A 196 -3.87 11.77 -87.91
CA GLY A 196 -3.99 12.94 -88.78
C GLY A 196 -4.33 12.55 -90.22
N LEU A 197 -4.30 13.50 -91.16
CA LEU A 197 -4.64 13.21 -92.57
C LEU A 197 -3.67 12.20 -93.21
N PHE A 198 -2.41 12.13 -92.79
CA PHE A 198 -1.41 11.18 -93.33
C PHE A 198 -0.53 10.49 -92.28
N SER A 199 -0.64 10.88 -91.00
CA SER A 199 0.19 10.34 -89.93
C SER A 199 -0.47 9.16 -89.24
N LYS A 200 0.31 8.10 -89.03
CA LYS A 200 -0.05 6.93 -88.24
C LYS A 200 0.96 6.74 -87.11
N ILE A 201 0.50 6.35 -85.94
CA ILE A 201 1.36 5.99 -84.80
C ILE A 201 0.95 4.63 -84.26
N GLU A 202 1.84 3.97 -83.53
CA GLU A 202 1.51 2.71 -82.86
C GLU A 202 0.34 2.90 -81.86
N ASP A 203 -0.62 1.99 -81.91
CA ASP A 203 -1.69 1.93 -80.94
C ASP A 203 -1.23 1.21 -79.68
N VAL A 204 -0.57 1.96 -78.79
CA VAL A 204 -0.02 1.48 -77.51
C VAL A 204 -1.06 0.71 -76.69
N ASN A 205 -2.32 1.16 -76.66
CA ASN A 205 -3.38 0.51 -75.90
C ASN A 205 -3.77 -0.86 -76.49
N LYS A 206 -3.66 -1.04 -77.82
CA LYS A 206 -3.89 -2.35 -78.44
C LYS A 206 -2.70 -3.27 -78.25
N ARG A 207 -1.47 -2.74 -78.34
CA ARG A 207 -0.25 -3.49 -78.06
C ARG A 207 -0.27 -4.04 -76.63
N ASP A 208 -0.54 -3.18 -75.66
CA ASP A 208 -0.47 -3.56 -74.25
C ASP A 208 -1.56 -4.60 -73.91
N ARG A 209 -2.78 -4.45 -74.44
CA ARG A 209 -3.83 -5.48 -74.35
C ARG A 209 -3.43 -6.80 -75.01
N PHE A 210 -2.85 -6.74 -76.21
CA PHE A 210 -2.36 -7.95 -76.89
C PHE A 210 -1.29 -8.67 -76.07
N ILE A 211 -0.38 -7.92 -75.44
CA ILE A 211 0.66 -8.47 -74.55
C ILE A 211 0.04 -9.13 -73.32
N GLU A 212 -0.91 -8.48 -72.66
CA GLU A 212 -1.62 -9.04 -71.50
C GLU A 212 -2.36 -10.33 -71.86
N GLU A 213 -3.17 -10.29 -72.93
CA GLU A 213 -3.90 -11.46 -73.42
C GLU A 213 -2.97 -12.63 -73.79
N TYR A 214 -1.83 -12.33 -74.42
CA TYR A 214 -0.82 -13.34 -74.76
C TYR A 214 -0.20 -13.96 -73.50
N ILE A 215 0.16 -13.14 -72.51
CA ILE A 215 0.70 -13.64 -71.24
C ILE A 215 -0.34 -14.54 -70.59
N ASP A 216 -1.59 -14.09 -70.43
CA ASP A 216 -2.63 -14.84 -69.75
C ASP A 216 -2.92 -16.20 -70.42
N GLN A 217 -2.95 -16.24 -71.76
CA GLN A 217 -3.19 -17.47 -72.52
C GLN A 217 -2.07 -18.50 -72.39
N HIS A 218 -0.82 -18.04 -72.27
CA HIS A 218 0.36 -18.93 -72.26
C HIS A 218 0.99 -19.12 -70.87
N PHE A 219 0.55 -18.37 -69.86
CA PHE A 219 1.13 -18.36 -68.53
C PHE A 219 1.06 -19.73 -67.86
N GLU A 220 -0.10 -20.39 -67.88
CA GLU A 220 -0.30 -21.69 -67.24
C GLU A 220 0.61 -22.77 -67.86
N GLU A 221 0.70 -22.81 -69.19
CA GLU A 221 1.54 -23.77 -69.91
C GLU A 221 3.03 -23.58 -69.57
N TYR A 222 3.51 -22.33 -69.60
CA TYR A 222 4.90 -22.04 -69.27
C TYR A 222 5.22 -22.31 -67.79
N MET A 223 4.28 -22.02 -66.89
CA MET A 223 4.44 -22.35 -65.47
C MET A 223 4.49 -23.85 -65.25
N LYS A 224 3.57 -24.63 -65.86
CA LYS A 224 3.61 -26.11 -65.80
C LYS A 224 4.95 -26.65 -66.27
N LYS A 225 5.48 -26.11 -67.37
CA LYS A 225 6.80 -26.48 -67.90
C LYS A 225 7.95 -26.17 -66.95
N GLU A 226 7.99 -24.97 -66.35
CA GLU A 226 9.03 -24.58 -65.38
C GLU A 226 9.01 -25.45 -64.10
N PHE A 227 7.83 -25.89 -63.67
CA PHE A 227 7.67 -26.79 -62.52
C PHE A 227 7.74 -28.29 -62.87
N GLY A 228 7.94 -28.64 -64.15
CA GLY A 228 7.99 -30.03 -64.60
C GLY A 228 6.67 -30.80 -64.44
N ILE A 229 5.56 -30.08 -64.36
CA ILE A 229 4.21 -30.65 -64.22
C ILE A 229 3.67 -30.91 -65.63
N LYS A 230 3.32 -32.16 -65.93
CA LYS A 230 2.69 -32.56 -67.19
C LYS A 230 1.19 -32.33 -67.15
#